data_AF-A0AAV0NK17-F1
#
_entry.id   AF-A0AAV0NK17-F1
#
_cell.length_a   1.000
_cell.length_b   1.000
_cell.length_c   1.000
_cell.angle_alpha   90.00
_cell.angle_beta   90.00
_cell.angle_gamma   90.00
#
_symmetry.space_group_name_H-M   'P 1'
#
loop_
_entity.id
_entity.type
_entity.pdbx_description
1 polymer ?
#
loop_
_entity_poly.entity_id
_entity_poly.type
_entity_poly.pdbx_seq_one_letter_code
_entity_poly.pdbx_strand_id
1 'polypeptide(L)'
;MASGLVRIALECEKKKKKQGVKLLEEGVWRSYCNGKKCGYALRRECGEAEWKVLQAVAPITMGAGVLPVEKEEGGGEGELMYMRARFERVVGSKDSEAFYMMNPEDGSGGPELSLYLLRA
;
A
#
# COMPACT_ATOMS: atom_id res chain seq x y z
N MET A 1 21.08 5.84 6.00
CA MET A 1 19.77 5.37 5.52
C MET A 1 19.11 6.56 4.83
N ALA A 2 18.61 6.42 3.60
CA ALA A 2 18.06 7.57 2.88
C ALA A 2 16.76 8.04 3.55
N SER A 3 16.85 9.12 4.34
CA SER A 3 15.76 9.72 5.12
C SER A 3 14.83 10.57 4.23
N GLY A 4 14.21 9.96 3.23
CA GLY A 4 13.32 10.64 2.29
C GLY A 4 11.86 10.27 2.52
N LEU A 5 11.00 11.27 2.73
CA LEU A 5 9.54 11.09 2.71
C LEU A 5 9.13 10.39 1.39
N VAL A 6 8.44 9.27 1.49
CA VAL A 6 7.95 8.50 0.34
C VAL A 6 6.47 8.83 0.12
N ARG A 7 6.17 9.30 -1.10
CA ARG A 7 4.80 9.58 -1.54
C ARG A 7 4.49 8.69 -2.73
N ILE A 8 3.49 7.83 -2.58
CA ILE A 8 3.00 6.98 -3.67
C ILE A 8 1.66 7.51 -4.11
N ALA A 9 1.51 7.83 -5.39
CA ALA A 9 0.23 8.18 -5.98
C ALA A 9 -0.21 7.09 -6.97
N LEU A 10 -1.46 6.66 -6.86
CA LEU A 10 -2.13 5.73 -7.74
C LEU A 10 -3.24 6.48 -8.46
N GLU A 11 -3.08 6.66 -9.77
CA GLU A 11 -4.03 7.41 -10.61
C GLU A 11 -4.75 6.48 -11.59
N CYS A 12 -6.08 6.55 -11.61
CA CYS A 12 -6.90 5.90 -12.63
C CYS A 12 -7.74 6.92 -13.39
N GLU A 13 -8.20 6.57 -14.59
CA GLU A 13 -9.05 7.43 -15.41
C GLU A 13 -10.52 7.25 -15.06
N LYS A 14 -11.27 8.35 -15.06
CA LYS A 14 -12.71 8.37 -14.83
C LYS A 14 -13.44 7.81 -16.04
N LYS A 15 -13.85 6.54 -15.96
CA LYS A 15 -14.63 5.89 -17.02
C LYS A 15 -16.07 6.40 -17.01
N LYS A 16 -16.45 7.16 -18.06
CA LYS A 16 -17.80 7.72 -18.26
C LYS A 16 -18.96 6.69 -18.17
N LYS A 17 -18.67 5.39 -18.35
CA LYS A 17 -19.66 4.30 -18.39
C LYS A 17 -19.68 3.39 -17.15
N LYS A 18 -18.71 3.48 -16.24
CA LYS A 18 -18.71 2.69 -15.00
C LYS A 18 -19.36 3.49 -13.88
N GLN A 19 -20.70 3.63 -13.92
CA GLN A 19 -21.42 4.09 -12.74
C GLN A 19 -21.31 3.01 -11.65
N GLY A 20 -20.63 3.34 -10.54
CA GLY A 20 -20.77 2.59 -9.29
C GLY A 20 -19.54 1.90 -8.69
N VAL A 21 -18.37 1.89 -9.35
CA VAL A 21 -17.17 1.25 -8.77
C VAL A 21 -16.53 2.18 -7.73
N LYS A 22 -16.31 1.70 -6.50
CA LYS A 22 -15.63 2.49 -5.45
C LYS A 22 -14.17 2.76 -5.86
N LEU A 23 -13.59 3.85 -5.38
CA LEU A 23 -12.22 4.21 -5.72
C LEU A 23 -11.23 3.07 -5.47
N LEU A 24 -11.29 2.46 -4.27
CA LEU A 24 -10.44 1.33 -3.89
C LEU A 24 -10.66 0.05 -4.72
N GLU A 25 -11.79 -0.06 -5.41
CA GLU A 25 -12.17 -1.23 -6.23
C GLU A 25 -11.64 -1.13 -7.68
N GLU A 26 -10.97 -0.04 -8.05
CA GLU A 26 -10.39 0.07 -9.39
C GLU A 26 -9.27 -0.96 -9.61
N GLY A 27 -9.30 -1.59 -10.78
CA GLY A 27 -8.42 -2.72 -11.09
C GLY A 27 -7.03 -2.33 -11.56
N VAL A 28 -6.87 -1.15 -12.15
CA VAL A 28 -5.63 -0.72 -12.79
C VAL A 28 -5.34 0.74 -12.45
N TRP A 29 -4.10 1.00 -12.05
CA TRP A 29 -3.61 2.29 -11.60
C TRP A 29 -2.31 2.63 -12.29
N ARG A 30 -2.11 3.90 -12.65
CA ARG A 30 -0.78 4.46 -12.93
C ARG A 30 -0.12 4.79 -11.61
N SER A 31 1.07 4.27 -11.37
CA SER A 31 1.80 4.49 -10.11
C SER A 31 2.87 5.56 -10.26
N TYR A 32 2.95 6.46 -9.29
CA TYR A 32 4.00 7.47 -9.18
C TYR A 32 4.64 7.39 -7.81
N CYS A 33 5.97 7.43 -7.75
CA CYS A 33 6.72 7.56 -6.51
C CYS A 33 7.42 8.92 -6.50
N ASN A 34 7.14 9.73 -5.48
CA ASN A 34 7.66 11.09 -5.33
C ASN A 34 7.52 11.93 -6.61
N GLY A 35 6.35 11.85 -7.25
CA GLY A 35 6.01 12.58 -8.48
C GLY A 35 6.57 11.98 -9.77
N LYS A 36 7.41 10.94 -9.71
CA LYS A 36 7.95 10.26 -10.89
C LYS A 36 7.10 9.04 -11.23
N LYS A 37 6.71 8.88 -12.50
CA LYS A 37 5.96 7.71 -12.96
C LYS A 37 6.83 6.46 -12.84
N CYS A 38 6.34 5.46 -12.12
CA CYS A 38 7.05 4.20 -11.86
C CYS A 38 6.45 3.00 -12.61
N GLY A 39 5.25 3.14 -13.20
CA GLY A 39 4.62 2.06 -13.97
C GLY A 39 3.12 1.96 -13.73
N TYR A 40 2.63 0.73 -13.65
CA TYR A 40 1.24 0.39 -13.38
C TYR A 40 1.14 -0.52 -12.17
N ALA A 41 0.08 -0.34 -11.38
CA ALA A 41 -0.31 -1.23 -10.29
C ALA A 41 -1.65 -1.89 -10.61
N LEU A 42 -1.77 -3.16 -10.25
CA LEU A 42 -2.99 -3.95 -10.42
C LEU A 42 -3.57 -4.27 -9.05
N ARG A 43 -4.88 -4.11 -8.91
CA ARG A 43 -5.59 -4.65 -7.75
C ARG A 43 -5.54 -6.17 -7.83
N ARG A 44 -5.18 -6.81 -6.71
CA ARG A 44 -5.20 -8.25 -6.55
C ARG A 44 -6.05 -8.60 -5.33
N GLU A 45 -6.77 -9.71 -5.44
CA GLU A 45 -7.42 -10.33 -4.29
C GLU A 45 -6.40 -11.19 -3.54
N CYS A 46 -6.54 -11.33 -2.23
CA CYS A 46 -5.63 -12.13 -1.41
C CYS A 46 -5.93 -13.62 -1.62
N GLY A 47 -4.92 -14.38 -2.07
CA GLY A 47 -4.97 -15.84 -2.13
C GLY A 47 -4.55 -16.48 -0.79
N GLU A 48 -4.44 -17.80 -0.78
CA GLU A 48 -4.08 -18.55 0.43
C GLU A 48 -2.71 -18.14 0.98
N ALA A 49 -1.72 -17.94 0.11
CA ALA A 49 -0.38 -17.52 0.49
C ALA A 49 -0.39 -16.12 1.14
N GLU A 50 -1.09 -15.15 0.56
CA GLU A 50 -1.24 -13.82 1.16
C GLU A 50 -1.98 -13.88 2.49
N TRP A 51 -3.02 -14.71 2.62
CA TRP A 51 -3.74 -14.89 3.88
C TRP A 51 -2.85 -15.47 4.98
N LYS A 52 -1.98 -16.44 4.67
CA LYS A 52 -1.00 -16.98 5.63
C LYS A 52 -0.08 -15.88 6.15
N VAL A 53 0.42 -15.00 5.26
CA VAL A 53 1.23 -13.84 5.65
C VAL A 53 0.43 -12.87 6.53
N LEU A 54 -0.80 -12.53 6.14
CA LEU A 54 -1.66 -11.62 6.90
C LEU A 54 -2.00 -12.17 8.30
N GLN A 55 -2.20 -13.48 8.42
CA GLN A 55 -2.39 -14.15 9.72
C GLN A 55 -1.11 -14.13 10.57
N ALA A 56 0.05 -14.39 9.97
CA ALA A 56 1.33 -14.35 10.69
C ALA A 56 1.64 -12.96 11.25
N VAL A 57 1.32 -11.89 10.51
CA VAL A 57 1.52 -10.51 11.00
C VAL A 57 0.37 -10.01 11.88
N ALA A 58 -0.75 -10.74 11.99
CA ALA A 58 -1.95 -10.33 12.73
C ALA A 58 -1.72 -9.85 14.18
N PRO A 59 -0.86 -10.49 15.02
CA PRO A 59 -0.63 -10.05 16.40
C PRO A 59 0.27 -8.81 16.50
N ILE A 60 0.93 -8.39 15.42
CA ILE A 60 1.90 -7.29 15.43
C ILE A 60 1.13 -5.98 15.36
N THR A 61 1.40 -5.01 16.21
CA THR A 61 0.67 -3.73 16.18
C THR A 61 1.30 -2.75 15.20
N MET A 62 2.62 -2.57 15.29
CA MET A 62 3.46 -1.71 14.45
C MET A 62 4.89 -2.26 14.40
N GLY A 63 5.65 -1.93 13.35
CA GLY A 63 7.07 -2.27 13.20
C GLY A 63 7.38 -2.97 11.88
N ALA A 64 8.64 -3.38 11.71
CA ALA A 64 9.10 -4.16 10.58
C ALA A 64 9.73 -5.47 11.06
N GLY A 65 9.73 -6.49 10.23
CA GLY A 65 10.32 -7.79 10.55
C GLY A 65 10.43 -8.69 9.35
N VAL A 66 10.87 -9.93 9.60
CA VAL A 66 10.98 -10.99 8.60
C VAL A 66 10.10 -12.16 8.99
N LEU A 67 9.42 -12.73 8.01
CA LEU A 67 8.68 -13.97 8.13
C LEU A 67 9.42 -15.06 7.35
N PRO A 68 9.56 -16.27 7.93
CA PRO A 68 10.01 -17.42 7.17
C PRO A 68 8.93 -17.78 6.14
N VAL A 69 9.29 -17.84 4.86
CA VAL A 69 8.40 -18.35 3.82
C VAL A 69 8.71 -19.83 3.61
N GLU A 70 7.69 -20.68 3.67
CA GLU A 70 7.82 -22.10 3.34
C GLU A 70 8.27 -22.21 1.88
N LYS A 71 9.32 -23.00 1.62
CA LYS A 71 9.85 -23.21 0.28
C LYS A 71 8.77 -23.81 -0.62
N GLU A 72 8.33 -23.10 -1.65
CA GLU A 72 7.80 -23.78 -2.83
C GLU A 72 8.95 -24.54 -3.52
N GLU A 73 8.67 -25.75 -4.01
CA GLU A 73 9.65 -26.64 -4.65
C GLU A 73 10.32 -25.94 -5.85
N GLY A 74 11.46 -25.28 -5.64
CA GLY A 74 12.24 -24.72 -6.76
C GLY A 74 13.17 -23.55 -6.51
N GLY A 75 13.24 -22.90 -5.34
CA GLY A 75 14.26 -21.84 -5.19
C GLY A 75 14.28 -21.03 -3.90
N GLY A 76 15.37 -21.18 -3.15
CA GLY A 76 15.88 -20.20 -2.17
C GLY A 76 15.25 -20.25 -0.78
N GLU A 77 16.05 -20.00 0.27
CA GLU A 77 15.54 -19.57 1.57
C GLU A 77 14.91 -18.18 1.40
N GLY A 78 13.60 -18.13 1.19
CA GLY A 78 12.87 -16.88 0.99
C GLY A 78 12.47 -16.29 2.34
N GLU A 79 13.19 -15.28 2.81
CA GLU A 79 12.70 -14.44 3.91
C GLU A 79 11.76 -13.37 3.35
N LEU A 80 10.53 -13.26 3.87
CA LEU A 80 9.61 -12.19 3.52
C LEU A 80 9.73 -11.06 4.53
N MET A 81 10.20 -9.91 4.07
CA MET A 81 10.21 -8.69 4.87
C MET A 81 8.82 -8.06 4.87
N TYR A 82 8.33 -7.66 6.05
CA TYR A 82 7.08 -6.92 6.17
C TYR A 82 7.28 -5.65 7.00
N MET A 83 6.39 -4.69 6.79
CA MET A 83 6.19 -3.55 7.67
C MET A 83 4.70 -3.45 7.99
N ARG A 84 4.37 -3.27 9.26
CA ARG A 84 3.02 -2.97 9.75
C ARG A 84 3.03 -1.61 10.41
N ALA A 85 2.09 -0.76 10.02
CA ALA A 85 1.94 0.57 10.58
C ALA A 85 0.45 0.92 10.68
N ARG A 86 0.15 1.93 11.51
CA ARG A 86 -1.18 2.53 11.52
C ARG A 86 -1.23 3.62 10.46
N PHE A 87 -2.36 3.73 9.78
CA PHE A 87 -2.58 4.77 8.78
C PHE A 87 -3.81 5.58 9.15
N GLU A 88 -3.69 6.90 9.07
CA GLU A 88 -4.85 7.79 9.04
C GLU A 88 -5.41 7.81 7.62
N ARG A 89 -6.70 7.47 7.48
CA ARG A 89 -7.41 7.51 6.21
C ARG A 89 -8.19 8.82 6.11
N VAL A 90 -7.92 9.57 5.04
CA VAL A 90 -8.61 10.82 4.71
C VAL A 90 -9.35 10.66 3.39
N VAL A 91 -10.67 10.80 3.42
CA VAL A 91 -11.53 10.73 2.23
C VAL A 91 -11.81 12.15 1.74
N GLY A 92 -11.23 12.53 0.61
CA GLY A 92 -11.45 13.86 0.02
C GLY A 92 -12.73 13.91 -0.81
N SER A 93 -12.97 12.89 -1.64
CA SER A 93 -14.21 12.74 -2.41
C SER A 93 -14.41 11.29 -2.85
N LYS A 94 -15.47 11.00 -3.62
CA LYS A 94 -15.66 9.69 -4.28
C LYS A 94 -14.52 9.29 -5.23
N ASP A 95 -13.71 10.26 -5.63
CA ASP A 95 -12.63 10.14 -6.60
C ASP A 95 -11.25 10.41 -5.97
N SER A 96 -11.16 10.63 -4.65
CA SER A 96 -9.88 10.91 -3.95
C SER A 96 -9.87 10.39 -2.51
N GLU A 97 -8.88 9.56 -2.20
CA GLU A 97 -8.58 9.09 -0.84
C GLU A 97 -7.06 9.14 -0.58
N ALA A 98 -6.67 9.43 0.66
CA ALA A 98 -5.29 9.44 1.10
C ALA A 98 -5.11 8.61 2.38
N PHE A 99 -3.94 7.99 2.51
CA PHE A 99 -3.51 7.26 3.71
C PHE A 99 -2.17 7.82 4.16
N TYR A 100 -2.11 8.30 5.40
CA TYR A 100 -0.91 8.83 6.02
C TYR A 100 -0.41 7.87 7.08
N MET A 101 0.83 7.40 6.95
CA MET A 101 1.42 6.55 7.97
C MET A 101 1.59 7.35 9.27
N MET A 102 1.01 6.85 10.36
CA MET A 102 1.10 7.45 11.68
C MET A 102 2.40 7.01 12.35
N ASN A 103 3.21 7.98 12.78
CA ASN A 103 4.39 7.71 13.57
C ASN A 103 4.00 7.60 15.05
N PRO A 104 4.53 6.61 15.79
CA PRO A 104 4.22 6.42 17.21
C PRO A 104 4.91 7.44 18.13
N GLU A 105 5.95 8.12 17.64
CA GLU A 105 6.66 9.17 18.37
C GLU A 105 6.21 10.53 17.83
N ASP A 106 5.46 11.29 18.64
CA ASP A 106 5.07 12.67 18.37
C ASP A 106 6.30 13.52 18.02
N GLY A 107 6.55 13.74 16.74
CA GLY A 107 7.73 14.44 16.28
C GLY A 107 7.50 15.12 14.94
N SER A 108 7.07 16.38 14.99
CA SER A 108 7.20 17.54 14.07
C SER A 108 7.49 17.43 12.54
N GLY A 109 7.82 16.27 11.98
CA GLY A 109 7.96 15.98 10.57
C GLY A 109 6.79 15.10 10.12
N GLY A 110 6.12 15.49 9.04
CA GLY A 110 4.96 14.77 8.52
C GLY A 110 5.21 13.29 8.18
N PRO A 111 4.18 12.57 7.71
CA PRO A 111 4.21 11.11 7.55
C PRO A 111 5.35 10.66 6.64
N GLU A 112 6.17 9.70 7.08
CA GLU A 112 7.30 9.18 6.29
C GLU A 112 6.83 8.46 5.03
N LEU A 113 5.63 7.88 5.07
CA LEU A 113 4.96 7.26 3.94
C LEU A 113 3.55 7.83 3.79
N SER A 114 3.22 8.30 2.58
CA SER A 114 1.87 8.74 2.19
C SER A 114 1.43 8.03 0.93
N LEU A 115 0.18 7.55 0.91
CA LEU A 115 -0.45 6.91 -0.24
C LEU A 115 -1.63 7.77 -0.70
N TYR A 116 -1.69 8.08 -1.99
CA TYR A 116 -2.77 8.86 -2.59
C TYR A 116 -3.42 8.02 -3.68
N LEU A 117 -4.75 7.91 -3.66
CA LEU A 117 -5.53 7.31 -4.72
C LEU A 117 -6.39 8.39 -5.34
N LEU A 118 -6.25 8.54 -6.66
CA LEU A 118 -6.90 9.61 -7.42
C LEU A 118 -7.58 9.02 -8.65
N ARG A 119 -8.80 9.45 -8.91
CA ARG A 119 -9.50 9.20 -10.17
C ARG A 119 -9.68 10.51 -10.92
N ALA A 120 -8.96 10.66 -12.03
CA ALA A 120 -8.95 11.84 -12.90
C ALA A 120 -9.84 11.63 -14.14
#